data_AF-A0A1T4L2B8-F1
#
_entry.id   AF-A0A1T4L2B8-F1
#
_cell.length_a   1.000
_cell.length_b   1.000
_cell.length_c   1.000
_cell.angle_alpha   90.00
_cell.angle_beta   90.00
_cell.angle_gamma   90.00
#
_symmetry.space_group_name_H-M   'P 1'
#
loop_
_entity.id
_entity.type
_entity.pdbx_description
1 polymer ?
#
loop_
_entity_poly.entity_id
_entity_poly.type
_entity_poly.pdbx_seq_one_letter_code
_entity_poly.pdbx_strand_id
1 'polypeptide(L)'
;MKKLLFLALSLGGLAWAGCSKKGVDASSIPTVSVTTDQLPTEAKATLNAIKGYTVASSTKFSRATDRGSLYESRLIASMRAVASSIEIEFDINGLWTDVEAEIGEIPYETIESLLHFPAKIVEYIKANRLRVEEIERKSYGFKVETTDNKKFYFDKMGKLISNKEPESPSMASESTTVEAALKFTEAHFPGYKILYANKEREDGTIHHKFYIQKSYNEGYKLEYREPATLVEIEGDEDGRVFIPKSALEAFLPSVAVSYLVNERLIDFISSAKLERNHYEVEAGNYELKFSHTGELIKRQRD
;
A
#
# COMPACT_ATOMS: atom_id res chain seq x y z
N MET A 1 -70.61 -28.58 -11.45
CA MET A 1 -70.65 -27.22 -10.88
C MET A 1 -69.34 -26.53 -11.20
N LYS A 2 -69.41 -25.41 -11.94
CA LYS A 2 -68.31 -24.48 -12.23
C LYS A 2 -67.79 -23.85 -10.94
N LYS A 3 -66.46 -23.77 -10.74
CA LYS A 3 -65.68 -22.66 -10.12
C LYS A 3 -64.20 -22.88 -10.50
N LEU A 4 -63.66 -22.14 -11.46
CA LEU A 4 -62.97 -20.84 -11.39
C LEU A 4 -61.46 -20.96 -11.14
N LEU A 5 -60.71 -20.48 -12.15
CA LEU A 5 -59.27 -20.15 -12.15
C LEU A 5 -58.84 -19.38 -10.90
N PHE A 6 -57.58 -19.53 -10.49
CA PHE A 6 -56.69 -18.36 -10.33
C PHE A 6 -55.24 -18.73 -10.69
N LEU A 7 -54.75 -18.02 -11.71
CA LEU A 7 -53.38 -17.94 -12.17
C LEU A 7 -52.60 -17.07 -11.16
N ALA A 8 -51.47 -17.55 -10.62
CA ALA A 8 -50.52 -16.72 -9.89
C ALA A 8 -49.21 -16.68 -10.68
N LEU A 9 -49.06 -15.61 -11.47
CA LEU A 9 -47.78 -15.17 -12.04
C LEU A 9 -46.91 -14.68 -10.87
N SER A 10 -45.86 -15.43 -10.51
CA SER A 10 -44.76 -14.89 -9.72
C SER A 10 -43.72 -14.28 -10.65
N LEU A 11 -43.83 -12.96 -10.82
CA LEU A 11 -42.75 -12.10 -11.31
C LEU A 11 -41.57 -12.22 -10.34
N GLY A 12 -40.58 -13.04 -10.72
CA GLY A 12 -39.27 -13.07 -10.07
C GLY A 12 -38.56 -11.75 -10.35
N GLY A 13 -38.77 -10.77 -9.49
CA GLY A 13 -37.93 -9.58 -9.43
C GLY A 13 -36.53 -9.99 -8.99
N LEU A 14 -35.57 -9.96 -9.91
CA LEU A 14 -34.16 -9.88 -9.57
C LEU A 14 -33.93 -8.56 -8.83
N ALA A 15 -34.01 -8.62 -7.50
CA ALA A 15 -33.46 -7.58 -6.64
C ALA A 15 -31.94 -7.64 -6.79
N TRP A 16 -31.39 -6.70 -7.57
CA TRP A 16 -29.97 -6.40 -7.55
C TRP A 16 -29.64 -5.88 -6.16
N ALA A 17 -29.13 -6.76 -5.30
CA ALA A 17 -28.45 -6.37 -4.07
C ALA A 17 -27.16 -5.66 -4.48
N GLY A 18 -27.23 -4.35 -4.65
CA GLY A 18 -26.07 -3.47 -4.69
C GLY A 18 -25.35 -3.54 -3.35
N CYS A 19 -24.49 -4.54 -3.17
CA CYS A 19 -23.54 -4.59 -2.07
C CYS A 19 -22.50 -3.50 -2.30
N SER A 20 -22.81 -2.27 -1.88
CA SER A 20 -21.75 -1.36 -1.47
C SER A 20 -21.14 -1.97 -0.21
N LYS A 21 -19.96 -2.58 -0.33
CA LYS A 21 -19.15 -2.93 0.84
C LYS A 21 -18.79 -1.60 1.49
N LYS A 22 -19.56 -1.20 2.51
CA LYS A 22 -19.06 -0.26 3.52
C LYS A 22 -17.83 -0.94 4.14
N GLY A 23 -16.72 -0.21 4.20
CA GLY A 23 -15.52 -0.65 4.93
C GLY A 23 -15.89 -1.06 6.34
N VAL A 24 -15.13 -2.00 6.91
CA VAL A 24 -15.32 -2.39 8.30
C VAL A 24 -14.63 -1.32 9.12
N ASP A 25 -15.40 -0.35 9.61
CA ASP A 25 -14.95 0.66 10.55
C ASP A 25 -14.26 -0.03 11.75
N ALA A 26 -13.05 0.40 12.10
CA ALA A 26 -12.23 -0.18 13.18
C ALA A 26 -13.02 -0.27 14.50
N SER A 27 -13.90 0.71 14.76
CA SER A 27 -14.78 0.75 15.92
C SER A 27 -15.78 -0.43 16.02
N SER A 28 -15.98 -1.16 14.92
CA SER A 28 -16.88 -2.32 14.84
C SER A 28 -16.18 -3.66 15.05
N ILE A 29 -14.85 -3.69 15.15
CA ILE A 29 -14.08 -4.92 15.33
C ILE A 29 -13.87 -5.19 16.82
N PRO A 30 -14.25 -6.37 17.35
CA PRO A 30 -13.98 -6.71 18.73
C PRO A 30 -12.48 -6.65 19.04
N THR A 31 -12.11 -6.05 20.17
CA THR A 31 -10.74 -5.91 20.64
C THR A 31 -10.50 -6.64 21.96
N VAL A 32 -9.24 -6.95 22.22
CA VAL A 32 -8.76 -7.41 23.54
C VAL A 32 -7.61 -6.52 23.99
N SER A 33 -7.62 -6.08 25.25
CA SER A 33 -6.50 -5.31 25.80
C SER A 33 -5.23 -6.16 25.82
N VAL A 34 -4.10 -5.54 25.45
CA VAL A 34 -2.76 -6.14 25.49
C VAL A 34 -1.81 -5.18 26.17
N THR A 35 -0.72 -5.71 26.75
CA THR A 35 0.36 -4.87 27.27
C THR A 35 1.30 -4.45 26.14
N THR A 36 2.02 -3.34 26.31
CA THR A 36 3.00 -2.86 25.31
C THR A 36 4.05 -3.92 24.99
N ASP A 37 4.44 -4.76 25.96
CA ASP A 37 5.42 -5.83 25.74
C ASP A 37 4.94 -6.91 24.75
N GLN A 38 3.61 -7.11 24.65
CA GLN A 38 2.98 -8.06 23.74
C GLN A 38 2.87 -7.53 22.30
N LEU A 39 3.18 -6.25 22.06
CA LEU A 39 3.22 -5.69 20.72
C LEU A 39 4.43 -6.22 19.92
N PRO A 40 4.35 -6.26 18.58
CA PRO A 40 5.49 -6.57 17.74
C PRO A 40 6.68 -5.63 17.98
N THR A 41 7.89 -6.08 17.67
CA THR A 41 9.13 -5.33 17.94
C THR A 41 9.15 -3.96 17.27
N GLU A 42 8.71 -3.86 16.01
CA GLU A 42 8.66 -2.60 15.26
C GLU A 42 7.66 -1.60 15.87
N ALA A 43 6.50 -2.09 16.35
CA ALA A 43 5.51 -1.24 17.01
C ALA A 43 6.08 -0.65 18.30
N LYS A 44 6.74 -1.48 19.12
CA LYS A 44 7.43 -1.02 20.33
C LYS A 44 8.52 0.00 20.02
N ALA A 45 9.31 -0.23 18.96
CA ALA A 45 10.36 0.70 18.54
C ALA A 45 9.77 2.06 18.15
N THR A 46 8.68 2.07 17.37
CA THR A 46 7.95 3.28 16.98
C THR A 46 7.42 4.03 18.20
N LEU A 47 6.71 3.34 19.11
CA LEU A 47 6.17 3.94 20.34
C LEU A 47 7.26 4.53 21.23
N ASN A 48 8.43 3.89 21.34
CA ASN A 48 9.55 4.39 22.13
C ASN A 48 10.28 5.59 21.50
N ALA A 49 10.18 5.75 20.18
CA ALA A 49 10.76 6.89 19.46
C ALA A 49 9.99 8.19 19.74
N ILE A 50 8.67 8.11 19.91
CA ILE A 50 7.79 9.24 20.20
C ILE A 50 8.06 9.79 21.60
N LYS A 51 8.55 11.03 21.67
CA LYS A 51 8.89 11.70 22.94
C LYS A 51 7.72 12.57 23.43
N GLY A 52 7.65 12.75 24.75
CA GLY A 52 6.62 13.59 25.38
C GLY A 52 5.25 12.92 25.52
N TYR A 53 5.14 11.64 25.18
CA TYR A 53 3.95 10.83 25.31
C TYR A 53 4.22 9.54 26.09
N THR A 54 3.18 9.02 26.73
CA THR A 54 3.16 7.70 27.37
C THR A 54 2.05 6.86 26.77
N VAL A 55 2.31 5.57 26.53
CA VAL A 55 1.28 4.62 26.11
C VAL A 55 0.28 4.43 27.25
N ALA A 56 -0.96 4.86 27.03
CA ALA A 56 -2.04 4.74 28.00
C ALA A 56 -2.75 3.39 27.87
N SER A 57 -2.91 2.89 26.65
CA SER A 57 -3.51 1.59 26.37
C SER A 57 -3.01 1.04 25.05
N SER A 58 -2.99 -0.29 24.95
CA SER A 58 -2.85 -1.01 23.69
C SER A 58 -3.95 -2.06 23.59
N THR A 59 -4.48 -2.26 22.39
CA THR A 59 -5.46 -3.30 22.11
C THR A 59 -5.03 -4.11 20.88
N LYS A 60 -5.55 -5.32 20.78
CA LYS A 60 -5.44 -6.18 19.61
C LYS A 60 -6.83 -6.39 19.03
N PHE A 61 -7.00 -6.10 17.75
CA PHE A 61 -8.21 -6.43 17.02
C PHE A 61 -8.32 -7.96 16.84
N SER A 62 -9.55 -8.48 16.92
CA SER A 62 -9.83 -9.90 16.70
C SER A 62 -9.52 -10.39 15.27
N ARG A 63 -9.42 -9.45 14.33
CA ARG A 63 -8.98 -9.63 12.93
C ARG A 63 -8.44 -8.29 12.43
N ALA A 64 -7.70 -8.31 11.33
CA ALA A 64 -7.19 -7.08 10.72
C ALA A 64 -8.34 -6.14 10.28
N THR A 65 -8.15 -4.83 10.44
CA THR A 65 -9.00 -3.78 9.87
C THR A 65 -8.92 -3.78 8.33
N ASP A 66 -9.75 -2.98 7.66
CA ASP A 66 -9.59 -2.75 6.22
C ASP A 66 -8.26 -2.05 5.86
N ARG A 67 -7.71 -1.29 6.82
CA ARG A 67 -6.33 -0.76 6.83
C ARG A 67 -5.27 -1.78 7.26
N GLY A 68 -5.59 -3.07 7.36
CA GLY A 68 -4.61 -4.12 7.71
C GLY A 68 -4.11 -4.11 9.15
N SER A 69 -4.58 -3.17 9.96
CA SER A 69 -4.18 -2.98 11.35
C SER A 69 -4.67 -4.14 12.20
N LEU A 70 -3.80 -4.70 13.03
CA LEU A 70 -4.13 -5.73 14.03
C LEU A 70 -3.98 -5.24 15.46
N TYR A 71 -3.24 -4.15 15.67
CA TYR A 71 -3.05 -3.53 16.97
C TYR A 71 -3.36 -2.05 16.90
N GLU A 72 -3.75 -1.49 18.04
CA GLU A 72 -3.95 -0.05 18.24
C GLU A 72 -3.29 0.33 19.57
N SER A 73 -2.65 1.48 19.61
CA SER A 73 -2.13 2.05 20.85
C SER A 73 -2.52 3.51 20.97
N ARG A 74 -3.03 3.87 22.14
CA ARG A 74 -3.38 5.24 22.50
C ARG A 74 -2.27 5.82 23.38
N LEU A 75 -1.71 6.92 22.93
CA LEU A 75 -0.69 7.69 23.61
C LEU A 75 -1.34 8.91 24.25
N ILE A 76 -0.93 9.25 25.47
CA ILE A 76 -1.37 10.46 26.17
C ILE A 76 -0.16 11.33 26.45
N ALA A 77 -0.29 12.64 26.21
CA ALA A 77 0.78 13.60 26.42
C ALA A 77 1.19 13.64 27.90
N SER A 78 2.49 13.58 28.17
CA SER A 78 3.05 13.65 29.53
C SER A 78 3.05 15.07 30.10
N MET A 79 2.86 16.09 29.26
CA MET A 79 2.75 17.51 29.59
C MET A 79 1.71 18.17 28.69
N ARG A 80 1.48 19.50 28.82
CA ARG A 80 0.64 20.25 27.87
C ARG A 80 1.25 20.18 26.45
N ALA A 81 0.81 19.20 25.66
CA ALA A 81 1.09 19.10 24.23
C ALA A 81 -0.08 19.68 23.42
N VAL A 82 0.15 19.91 22.11
CA VAL A 82 -0.86 20.45 21.20
C VAL A 82 -1.97 19.43 20.92
N ALA A 83 -1.62 18.14 20.76
CA ALA A 83 -2.56 17.03 20.86
C ALA A 83 -2.47 16.38 22.24
N SER A 84 -3.62 16.27 22.93
CA SER A 84 -3.70 15.60 24.24
C SER A 84 -3.48 14.09 24.15
N SER A 85 -3.83 13.51 23.01
CA SER A 85 -3.78 12.08 22.74
C SER A 85 -3.52 11.82 21.26
N ILE A 86 -2.80 10.74 21.00
CA ILE A 86 -2.49 10.26 19.65
C ILE A 86 -2.88 8.78 19.62
N GLU A 87 -3.60 8.36 18.60
CA GLU A 87 -3.88 6.98 18.30
C GLU A 87 -2.93 6.50 17.20
N ILE A 88 -2.38 5.30 17.36
CA ILE A 88 -1.52 4.67 16.36
C ILE A 88 -1.98 3.24 16.16
N GLU A 89 -2.35 2.92 14.92
CA GLU A 89 -2.66 1.57 14.50
C GLU A 89 -1.42 0.90 13.90
N PHE A 90 -1.26 -0.41 14.13
CA PHE A 90 -0.16 -1.21 13.61
C PHE A 90 -0.65 -2.49 12.94
N ASP A 91 0.04 -2.92 11.89
CA ASP A 91 -0.15 -4.22 11.26
C ASP A 91 0.33 -5.39 12.16
N ILE A 92 0.24 -6.62 11.66
CA ILE A 92 0.68 -7.81 12.40
C ILE A 92 2.19 -7.84 12.71
N ASN A 93 3.00 -7.12 11.93
CA ASN A 93 4.45 -7.06 12.07
C ASN A 93 4.92 -5.88 12.94
N GLY A 94 4.03 -4.92 13.19
CA GLY A 94 4.29 -3.72 13.97
C GLY A 94 4.64 -2.49 13.16
N LEU A 95 4.43 -2.48 11.85
CA LEU A 95 4.46 -1.23 11.10
C LEU A 95 3.19 -0.45 11.37
N TRP A 96 3.33 0.84 11.60
CA TRP A 96 2.16 1.69 11.73
C TRP A 96 1.44 1.80 10.38
N THR A 97 0.12 1.78 10.45
CA THR A 97 -0.78 1.89 9.29
C THR A 97 -1.51 3.23 9.30
N ASP A 98 -1.75 3.75 10.50
CA ASP A 98 -2.46 4.99 10.75
C ASP A 98 -1.94 5.67 12.02
N VAL A 99 -1.86 7.00 11.99
CA VAL A 99 -1.51 7.85 13.12
C VAL A 99 -2.49 9.02 13.13
N GLU A 100 -3.26 9.18 14.19
CA GLU A 100 -4.30 10.20 14.28
C GLU A 100 -4.20 10.96 15.62
N ALA A 101 -4.31 12.29 15.57
CA ALA A 101 -4.55 13.09 16.76
C ALA A 101 -6.04 13.12 17.07
N GLU A 102 -6.46 12.56 18.20
CA GLU A 102 -7.88 12.54 18.61
C GLU A 102 -8.44 13.96 18.77
N ILE A 103 -7.60 14.92 19.16
CA ILE A 103 -7.92 16.34 19.22
C ILE A 103 -6.70 17.15 18.77
N GLY A 104 -6.89 18.04 17.80
CA GLY A 104 -5.89 19.02 17.41
C GLY A 104 -4.97 18.50 16.31
N GLU A 105 -3.66 18.68 16.47
CA GLU A 105 -2.69 18.29 15.46
C GLU A 105 -1.60 17.41 16.08
N ILE A 106 -1.13 16.43 15.31
CA ILE A 106 0.02 15.62 15.64
C ILE A 106 1.24 16.56 15.70
N PRO A 107 1.96 16.64 16.83
CA PRO A 107 3.15 17.48 16.93
C PRO A 107 4.19 17.08 15.89
N TYR A 108 4.88 18.08 15.34
CA TYR A 108 5.88 17.86 14.30
C TYR A 108 6.99 16.89 14.74
N GLU A 109 7.42 17.00 15.99
CA GLU A 109 8.43 16.13 16.59
C GLU A 109 7.97 14.66 16.66
N THR A 110 6.66 14.43 16.85
CA THR A 110 6.08 13.09 16.78
C THR A 110 6.15 12.55 15.35
N ILE A 111 5.76 13.36 14.36
CA ILE A 111 5.80 12.98 12.93
C ILE A 111 7.23 12.62 12.49
N GLU A 112 8.22 13.43 12.88
CA GLU A 112 9.63 13.21 12.57
C GLU A 112 10.18 11.91 13.22
N SER A 113 9.57 11.47 14.33
CA SER A 113 9.97 10.25 15.04
C SER A 113 9.32 8.96 14.51
N LEU A 114 8.37 9.07 13.57
CA LEU A 114 7.72 7.89 12.98
C LEU A 114 8.71 7.11 12.13
N LEU A 115 8.97 5.85 12.54
CA LEU A 115 9.83 4.95 11.78
C LEU A 115 9.23 4.70 10.38
N HIS A 116 10.09 4.60 9.36
CA HIS A 116 9.70 4.40 7.96
C HIS A 116 8.85 5.52 7.34
N PHE A 117 8.68 6.68 8.00
CA PHE A 117 8.02 7.83 7.39
C PHE A 117 9.01 8.64 6.52
N PRO A 118 8.71 8.93 5.24
CA PRO A 118 9.66 9.57 4.35
C PRO A 118 10.01 11.01 4.77
N ALA A 119 11.31 11.30 4.89
CA ALA A 119 11.81 12.63 5.27
C ALA A 119 11.30 13.75 4.35
N LYS A 120 11.09 13.48 3.05
CA LYS A 120 10.52 14.46 2.10
C LYS A 120 9.10 14.90 2.47
N ILE A 121 8.29 14.02 3.06
CA ILE A 121 6.94 14.39 3.52
C ILE A 121 7.04 15.28 4.75
N VAL A 122 7.95 14.94 5.67
CA VAL A 122 8.27 15.76 6.86
C VAL A 122 8.73 17.17 6.45
N GLU A 123 9.61 17.27 5.46
CA GLU A 123 10.05 18.54 4.87
C GLU A 123 8.90 19.31 4.25
N TYR A 124 8.03 18.64 3.49
CA TYR A 124 6.86 19.25 2.86
C TYR A 124 5.88 19.80 3.90
N ILE A 125 5.57 19.03 4.94
CA ILE A 125 4.72 19.44 6.08
C ILE A 125 5.28 20.72 6.71
N LYS A 126 6.59 20.74 7.00
CA LYS A 126 7.26 21.88 7.63
C LYS A 126 7.28 23.11 6.72
N ALA A 127 7.65 22.95 5.46
CA ALA A 127 7.74 24.04 4.49
C ALA A 127 6.39 24.72 4.26
N ASN A 128 5.30 23.94 4.26
CA ASN A 128 3.94 24.43 4.06
C ASN A 128 3.20 24.74 5.37
N ARG A 129 3.85 24.54 6.53
CA ARG A 129 3.26 24.73 7.87
C ARG A 129 1.92 24.00 8.03
N LEU A 130 1.88 22.75 7.57
CA LEU A 130 0.66 21.94 7.65
C LEU A 130 0.37 21.57 9.11
N ARG A 131 -0.89 21.75 9.50
CA ARG A 131 -1.41 21.35 10.82
C ARG A 131 -2.01 19.96 10.69
N VAL A 132 -1.17 18.94 10.80
CA VAL A 132 -1.51 17.54 10.47
C VAL A 132 -2.38 16.93 11.57
N GLU A 133 -3.52 16.36 11.19
CA GLU A 133 -4.44 15.66 12.09
C GLU A 133 -4.28 14.14 11.98
N GLU A 134 -4.07 13.63 10.76
CA GLU A 134 -3.97 12.21 10.48
C GLU A 134 -2.87 11.94 9.44
N ILE A 135 -2.13 10.86 9.62
CA ILE A 135 -1.22 10.29 8.64
C ILE A 135 -1.60 8.82 8.45
N GLU A 136 -2.04 8.48 7.24
CA GLU A 136 -2.42 7.12 6.89
C GLU A 136 -1.44 6.60 5.84
N ARG A 137 -0.86 5.42 6.09
CA ARG A 137 -0.08 4.70 5.08
C ARG A 137 -1.05 4.03 4.10
N LYS A 138 -0.75 4.09 2.81
CA LYS A 138 -1.58 3.58 1.72
C LYS A 138 -0.71 2.69 0.83
N SER A 139 -1.33 1.84 0.00
CA SER A 139 -0.58 1.00 -0.96
C SER A 139 0.31 1.79 -1.92
N TYR A 140 -0.13 3.00 -2.31
CA TYR A 140 0.63 3.87 -3.20
C TYR A 140 1.62 4.78 -2.48
N GLY A 141 1.61 4.84 -1.14
CA GLY A 141 2.41 5.80 -0.38
C GLY A 141 1.70 6.27 0.89
N PHE A 142 1.43 7.56 1.00
CA PHE A 142 0.92 8.17 2.23
C PHE A 142 -0.18 9.18 1.96
N LYS A 143 -1.18 9.22 2.83
CA LYS A 143 -2.17 10.29 2.95
C LYS A 143 -1.81 11.11 4.20
N VAL A 144 -1.73 12.42 4.04
CA VAL A 144 -1.62 13.38 5.14
C VAL A 144 -2.88 14.23 5.14
N GLU A 145 -3.65 14.16 6.21
CA GLU A 145 -4.83 14.99 6.44
C GLU A 145 -4.50 16.08 7.47
N THR A 146 -5.11 17.24 7.28
CA THR A 146 -4.86 18.43 8.10
C THR A 146 -6.14 18.84 8.80
N THR A 147 -6.00 19.55 9.92
CA THR A 147 -7.11 20.04 10.76
C THR A 147 -8.10 20.98 10.04
N ASP A 148 -7.76 21.46 8.83
CA ASP A 148 -8.67 22.21 7.95
C ASP A 148 -9.25 21.34 6.82
N ASN A 149 -9.27 20.02 7.00
CA ASN A 149 -9.80 18.99 6.10
C ASN A 149 -9.14 18.94 4.72
N LYS A 150 -7.90 19.44 4.56
CA LYS A 150 -7.13 19.24 3.33
C LYS A 150 -6.40 17.91 3.40
N LYS A 151 -6.41 17.18 2.29
CA LYS A 151 -5.75 15.88 2.12
C LYS A 151 -4.65 16.00 1.08
N PHE A 152 -3.46 15.53 1.43
CA PHE A 152 -2.29 15.49 0.58
C PHE A 152 -1.86 14.04 0.40
N TYR A 153 -1.59 13.66 -0.84
CA TYR A 153 -1.27 12.29 -1.20
C TYR A 153 0.15 12.27 -1.74
N PHE A 154 0.97 11.42 -1.15
CA PHE A 154 2.37 11.26 -1.50
C PHE A 154 2.61 9.85 -2.01
N ASP A 155 3.55 9.71 -2.93
CA ASP A 155 4.08 8.40 -3.23
C ASP A 155 4.92 7.89 -2.06
N LYS A 156 5.30 6.62 -2.14
CA LYS A 156 6.11 5.99 -1.10
C LYS A 156 7.48 6.68 -0.88
N MET A 157 8.02 7.35 -1.91
CA MET A 157 9.23 8.18 -1.85
C MET A 157 9.01 9.59 -1.26
N GLY A 158 7.78 9.92 -0.89
CA GLY A 158 7.42 11.21 -0.31
C GLY A 158 7.28 12.35 -1.31
N LYS A 159 7.19 12.07 -2.62
CA LYS A 159 6.85 13.06 -3.64
C LYS A 159 5.34 13.27 -3.62
N LEU A 160 4.91 14.53 -3.61
CA LEU A 160 3.50 14.87 -3.68
C LEU A 160 2.92 14.41 -5.04
N ILE A 161 1.88 13.57 -4.97
CA ILE A 161 1.09 13.11 -6.10
C ILE A 161 -0.05 14.09 -6.39
N SER A 162 -0.86 14.39 -5.37
CA SER A 162 -2.13 15.09 -5.53
C SER A 162 -2.63 15.68 -4.21
N ASN A 163 -3.53 16.66 -4.29
CA ASN A 163 -4.31 17.20 -3.17
C ASN A 163 -5.78 16.73 -3.21
N LYS A 164 -6.06 15.68 -4.00
CA LYS A 164 -7.34 14.99 -4.10
C LYS A 164 -7.09 13.50 -4.01
N GLU A 165 -8.03 12.78 -3.39
CA GLU A 165 -7.95 11.33 -3.30
C GLU A 165 -7.74 10.75 -4.70
N PRO A 166 -6.72 9.92 -4.90
CA PRO A 166 -6.50 9.34 -6.20
C PRO A 166 -7.72 8.48 -6.56
N GLU A 167 -8.44 8.87 -7.60
CA GLU A 167 -9.56 8.07 -8.10
C GLU A 167 -9.00 6.76 -8.68
N SER A 168 -9.68 5.65 -8.40
CA SER A 168 -9.40 4.42 -9.13
C SER A 168 -9.55 4.70 -10.62
N PRO A 169 -8.57 4.32 -11.46
CA PRO A 169 -8.65 4.61 -12.88
C PRO A 169 -9.95 4.02 -13.42
N SER A 170 -10.78 4.89 -14.00
CA SER A 170 -12.02 4.42 -14.62
C SER A 170 -11.65 3.48 -15.77
N MET A 171 -12.29 2.31 -15.82
CA MET A 171 -12.09 1.33 -16.90
C MET A 171 -12.49 1.88 -18.30
N ALA A 172 -13.01 3.11 -18.38
CA ALA A 172 -13.34 3.78 -19.63
C ALA A 172 -12.14 4.53 -20.26
N SER A 173 -10.94 4.43 -19.68
CA SER A 173 -9.73 4.91 -20.34
C SER A 173 -9.36 3.97 -21.50
N GLU A 174 -9.66 4.38 -22.74
CA GLU A 174 -9.29 3.71 -24.00
C GLU A 174 -7.76 3.64 -24.26
N SER A 175 -6.91 3.58 -23.22
CA SER A 175 -5.48 3.41 -23.42
C SER A 175 -5.13 1.92 -23.47
N THR A 176 -4.38 1.52 -24.49
CA THR A 176 -3.80 0.18 -24.63
C THR A 176 -3.00 -0.25 -23.39
N THR A 177 -2.45 0.72 -22.66
CA THR A 177 -1.67 0.49 -21.44
C THR A 177 -2.55 0.05 -20.27
N VAL A 178 -3.71 0.68 -20.07
CA VAL A 178 -4.66 0.30 -19.01
C VAL A 178 -5.19 -1.12 -19.26
N GLU A 179 -5.54 -1.45 -20.50
CA GLU A 179 -5.96 -2.80 -20.86
C GLU A 179 -4.86 -3.84 -20.60
N ALA A 180 -3.61 -3.53 -20.95
CA ALA A 180 -2.47 -4.41 -20.69
C ALA A 180 -2.24 -4.63 -19.19
N ALA A 181 -2.30 -3.56 -18.38
CA ALA A 181 -2.16 -3.64 -16.94
C ALA A 181 -3.27 -4.47 -16.28
N LEU A 182 -4.53 -4.29 -16.71
CA LEU A 182 -5.67 -5.08 -16.24
C LEU A 182 -5.48 -6.57 -16.55
N LYS A 183 -5.18 -6.92 -17.81
CA LYS A 183 -4.96 -8.32 -18.21
C LYS A 183 -3.80 -8.95 -17.45
N PHE A 184 -2.69 -8.22 -17.28
CA PHE A 184 -1.54 -8.71 -16.51
C PHE A 184 -1.90 -8.94 -15.04
N THR A 185 -2.64 -8.01 -14.43
CA THR A 185 -3.12 -8.13 -13.05
C THR A 185 -4.03 -9.34 -12.88
N GLU A 186 -5.01 -9.52 -13.77
CA GLU A 186 -5.93 -10.67 -13.72
C GLU A 186 -5.21 -12.02 -13.88
N ALA A 187 -4.21 -12.08 -14.75
CA ALA A 187 -3.46 -13.30 -15.05
C ALA A 187 -2.46 -13.68 -13.94
N HIS A 188 -1.76 -12.70 -13.36
CA HIS A 188 -0.61 -12.95 -12.50
C HIS A 188 -0.83 -12.55 -11.03
N PHE A 189 -1.85 -11.75 -10.75
CA PHE A 189 -2.20 -11.26 -9.41
C PHE A 189 -3.69 -11.52 -9.11
N PRO A 190 -4.13 -12.78 -9.05
CA PRO A 190 -5.54 -13.11 -8.86
C PRO A 190 -6.09 -12.50 -7.55
N GLY A 191 -7.19 -11.75 -7.67
CA GLY A 191 -7.84 -11.07 -6.56
C GLY A 191 -7.30 -9.67 -6.25
N TYR A 192 -6.25 -9.21 -6.93
CA TYR A 192 -5.78 -7.83 -6.87
C TYR A 192 -6.65 -6.93 -7.77
N LYS A 193 -6.70 -5.65 -7.43
CA LYS A 193 -7.37 -4.60 -8.21
C LYS A 193 -6.45 -3.40 -8.34
N ILE A 194 -6.51 -2.72 -9.49
CA ILE A 194 -5.84 -1.43 -9.65
C ILE A 194 -6.58 -0.41 -8.78
N LEU A 195 -5.88 0.15 -7.80
CA LEU A 195 -6.42 1.20 -6.93
C LEU A 195 -6.10 2.59 -7.43
N TYR A 196 -4.93 2.75 -8.03
CA TYR A 196 -4.43 4.04 -8.47
C TYR A 196 -3.60 3.86 -9.75
N ALA A 197 -3.72 4.82 -10.67
CA ALA A 197 -2.84 4.95 -11.81
C ALA A 197 -2.27 6.37 -11.89
N ASN A 198 -0.96 6.48 -12.08
CA ASN A 198 -0.27 7.74 -12.36
C ASN A 198 0.28 7.73 -13.78
N LYS A 199 0.32 8.90 -14.41
CA LYS A 199 0.95 9.12 -15.70
C LYS A 199 2.07 10.14 -15.54
N GLU A 200 3.30 9.74 -15.81
CA GLU A 200 4.47 10.60 -15.71
C GLU A 200 5.21 10.65 -17.05
N ARG A 201 5.95 11.74 -17.28
CA ARG A 201 6.87 11.87 -18.41
C ARG A 201 8.30 11.92 -17.87
N GLU A 202 9.10 10.97 -18.30
CA GLU A 202 10.51 10.82 -17.93
C GLU A 202 11.33 10.67 -19.20
N ASP A 203 12.37 11.49 -19.37
CA ASP A 203 13.22 11.51 -20.58
C ASP A 203 12.44 11.57 -21.91
N GLY A 204 11.33 12.31 -21.93
CA GLY A 204 10.44 12.43 -23.09
C GLY A 204 9.57 11.20 -23.35
N THR A 205 9.73 10.13 -22.57
CA THR A 205 8.94 8.91 -22.62
C THR A 205 7.81 8.98 -21.61
N ILE A 206 6.66 8.40 -21.95
CA ILE A 206 5.50 8.37 -21.07
C ILE A 206 5.47 7.04 -20.33
N HIS A 207 5.38 7.14 -19.01
CA HIS A 207 5.29 6.03 -18.09
C HIS A 207 3.92 6.05 -17.39
N HIS A 208 3.27 4.90 -17.32
CA HIS A 208 2.03 4.66 -16.58
C HIS A 208 2.35 3.74 -15.41
N LYS A 209 2.14 4.23 -14.19
CA LYS A 209 2.36 3.47 -12.94
C LYS A 209 1.01 3.05 -12.40
N PHE A 210 0.78 1.75 -12.24
CA PHE A 210 -0.43 1.17 -11.69
C PHE A 210 -0.14 0.54 -10.34
N TYR A 211 -0.84 0.98 -9.31
CA TYR A 211 -0.73 0.41 -7.98
C TYR A 211 -1.89 -0.57 -7.80
N ILE A 212 -1.55 -1.85 -7.71
CA ILE A 212 -2.51 -2.93 -7.52
C ILE A 212 -2.51 -3.39 -6.06
N GLN A 213 -3.68 -3.75 -5.54
CA GLN A 213 -3.81 -4.19 -4.16
C GLN A 213 -4.89 -5.25 -4.02
N LYS A 214 -4.64 -6.23 -3.13
CA LYS A 214 -5.62 -7.24 -2.71
C LYS A 214 -6.06 -7.02 -1.26
N SER A 215 -5.13 -6.65 -0.40
CA SER A 215 -5.36 -6.26 1.00
C SER A 215 -4.36 -5.17 1.38
N TYR A 216 -4.53 -4.53 2.54
CA TYR A 216 -3.67 -3.41 2.94
C TYR A 216 -2.16 -3.70 2.85
N ASN A 217 -1.73 -4.89 3.27
CA ASN A 217 -0.33 -5.33 3.25
C ASN A 217 0.06 -6.11 1.98
N GLU A 218 -0.83 -6.20 0.99
CA GLU A 218 -0.62 -6.95 -0.24
C GLU A 218 -0.84 -6.03 -1.43
N GLY A 219 0.22 -5.35 -1.87
CA GLY A 219 0.19 -4.45 -3.03
C GLY A 219 1.48 -4.45 -3.83
N TYR A 220 1.36 -4.07 -5.11
CA TYR A 220 2.48 -3.96 -6.05
C TYR A 220 2.32 -2.70 -6.90
N LYS A 221 3.44 -2.22 -7.43
CA LYS A 221 3.48 -1.26 -8.52
C LYS A 221 3.82 -2.00 -9.82
N LEU A 222 3.02 -1.76 -10.85
CA LEU A 222 3.33 -2.13 -12.23
C LEU A 222 3.62 -0.86 -13.01
N GLU A 223 4.76 -0.80 -13.69
CA GLU A 223 5.10 0.34 -14.53
C GLU A 223 5.16 -0.04 -15.99
N TYR A 224 4.45 0.71 -16.83
CA TYR A 224 4.42 0.53 -18.26
C TYR A 224 4.95 1.76 -18.98
N ARG A 225 5.78 1.53 -19.99
CA ARG A 225 6.20 2.52 -20.97
C ARG A 225 5.26 2.46 -22.18
N GLU A 226 4.80 3.62 -22.67
CA GLU A 226 3.91 3.66 -23.84
C GLU A 226 4.57 2.97 -25.07
N PRO A 227 3.80 2.18 -25.85
CA PRO A 227 2.34 2.06 -25.80
C PRO A 227 1.79 1.04 -24.78
N ALA A 228 2.55 0.01 -24.37
CA ALA A 228 2.11 -1.00 -23.40
C ALA A 228 3.26 -1.94 -22.97
N THR A 229 4.50 -1.46 -22.93
CA THR A 229 5.64 -2.29 -22.52
C THR A 229 5.76 -2.27 -21.01
N LEU A 230 5.50 -3.40 -20.33
CA LEU A 230 5.80 -3.54 -18.91
C LEU A 230 7.30 -3.38 -18.71
N VAL A 231 7.70 -2.47 -17.84
CA VAL A 231 9.10 -2.14 -17.56
C VAL A 231 9.47 -2.32 -16.09
N GLU A 232 8.49 -2.43 -15.19
CA GLU A 232 8.79 -2.65 -13.78
C GLU A 232 7.65 -3.39 -13.09
N ILE A 233 8.02 -4.31 -12.20
CA ILE A 233 7.16 -4.89 -11.18
C ILE A 233 7.89 -4.68 -9.86
N GLU A 234 7.25 -4.01 -8.91
CA GLU A 234 7.80 -3.73 -7.59
C GLU A 234 6.78 -4.13 -6.52
N GLY A 235 7.23 -4.83 -5.48
CA GLY A 235 6.46 -5.16 -4.29
C GLY A 235 6.27 -3.95 -3.37
N ASP A 236 6.20 -4.22 -2.07
CA ASP A 236 6.31 -3.16 -1.06
C ASP A 236 7.77 -2.77 -0.82
N GLU A 237 8.00 -1.53 -0.40
CA GLU A 237 9.37 -1.02 -0.18
C GLU A 237 10.06 -1.68 1.00
N ASP A 238 9.29 -2.32 1.88
CA ASP A 238 9.80 -3.04 3.02
C ASP A 238 10.25 -4.47 2.66
N GLY A 239 10.17 -4.86 1.38
CA GLY A 239 10.62 -6.16 0.86
C GLY A 239 9.85 -7.36 1.42
N ARG A 240 8.60 -7.14 1.86
CA ARG A 240 7.75 -8.15 2.50
C ARG A 240 6.83 -8.83 1.50
N VAL A 241 6.55 -8.16 0.39
CA VAL A 241 5.71 -8.66 -0.69
C VAL A 241 6.60 -9.05 -1.86
N PHE A 242 6.86 -10.35 -2.00
CA PHE A 242 7.63 -10.89 -3.11
C PHE A 242 6.76 -11.07 -4.36
N ILE A 243 7.33 -10.77 -5.52
CA ILE A 243 6.66 -10.84 -6.81
C ILE A 243 6.27 -12.31 -7.10
N PRO A 244 5.01 -12.61 -7.45
CA PRO A 244 4.60 -13.96 -7.79
C PRO A 244 5.45 -14.53 -8.94
N LYS A 245 5.87 -15.79 -8.80
CA LYS A 245 6.67 -16.48 -9.81
C LYS A 245 6.07 -16.39 -11.22
N SER A 246 4.75 -16.47 -11.37
CA SER A 246 4.09 -16.35 -12.67
C SER A 246 4.26 -14.97 -13.31
N ALA A 247 4.31 -13.89 -12.51
CA ALA A 247 4.57 -12.54 -13.00
C ALA A 247 6.03 -12.40 -13.44
N LEU A 248 6.97 -12.98 -12.67
CA LEU A 248 8.39 -13.02 -13.03
C LEU A 248 8.64 -13.82 -14.31
N GLU A 249 7.97 -14.96 -14.49
CA GLU A 249 8.03 -15.78 -15.71
C GLU A 249 7.49 -15.04 -16.94
N ALA A 250 6.53 -14.13 -16.76
CA ALA A 250 6.00 -13.30 -17.83
C ALA A 250 6.85 -12.07 -18.14
N PHE A 251 7.66 -11.61 -17.18
CA PHE A 251 8.44 -10.38 -17.29
C PHE A 251 9.92 -10.60 -17.66
N LEU A 252 10.55 -11.61 -17.07
CA LEU A 252 11.97 -11.92 -17.23
C LEU A 252 12.20 -12.99 -18.32
N PRO A 253 13.36 -12.99 -19.00
CA PRO A 253 13.74 -14.08 -19.89
C PRO A 253 13.86 -15.40 -19.11
N SER A 254 13.51 -16.52 -19.75
CA SER A 254 13.50 -17.85 -19.11
C SER A 254 14.86 -18.28 -18.56
N VAL A 255 15.96 -17.80 -19.16
CA VAL A 255 17.33 -18.03 -18.68
C VAL A 255 17.55 -17.39 -17.30
N ALA A 256 17.08 -16.14 -17.12
CA ALA A 256 17.17 -15.44 -15.84
C ALA A 256 16.31 -16.13 -14.77
N VAL A 257 15.07 -16.52 -15.12
CA VAL A 257 14.19 -17.26 -14.21
C VAL A 257 14.82 -18.59 -13.78
N SER A 258 15.43 -19.32 -14.70
CA SER A 258 16.11 -20.59 -14.41
C SER A 258 17.28 -20.39 -13.44
N TYR A 259 18.07 -19.33 -13.65
CA TYR A 259 19.13 -18.96 -12.71
C TYR A 259 18.57 -18.66 -11.32
N LEU A 260 17.52 -17.83 -11.21
CA LEU A 260 16.90 -17.48 -9.93
C LEU A 260 16.31 -18.69 -9.20
N VAL A 261 15.72 -19.64 -9.91
CA VAL A 261 15.22 -20.91 -9.34
C VAL A 261 16.38 -21.77 -8.83
N ASN A 262 17.45 -21.93 -9.62
CA ASN A 262 18.60 -22.76 -9.25
C ASN A 262 19.35 -22.20 -8.03
N GLU A 263 19.47 -20.87 -7.96
CA GLU A 263 20.07 -20.16 -6.82
C GLU A 263 19.11 -20.04 -5.62
N ARG A 264 17.86 -20.52 -5.75
CA ARG A 264 16.81 -20.41 -4.72
C ARG A 264 16.52 -18.97 -4.30
N LEU A 265 16.61 -18.05 -5.26
CA LEU A 265 16.34 -16.62 -5.09
C LEU A 265 14.95 -16.20 -5.58
N ILE A 266 14.29 -17.04 -6.39
CA ILE A 266 13.03 -16.69 -7.06
C ILE A 266 11.90 -16.29 -6.09
N ASP A 267 11.89 -16.84 -4.87
CA ASP A 267 10.85 -16.57 -3.87
C ASP A 267 11.16 -15.32 -3.02
N PHE A 268 12.27 -14.62 -3.30
CA PHE A 268 12.73 -13.44 -2.54
C PHE A 268 12.82 -12.18 -3.41
N ILE A 269 12.18 -12.17 -4.60
CA ILE A 269 12.25 -11.03 -5.50
C ILE A 269 11.27 -9.95 -5.05
N SER A 270 11.78 -8.79 -4.62
CA SER A 270 10.99 -7.61 -4.25
C SER A 270 10.80 -6.65 -5.42
N SER A 271 11.77 -6.59 -6.36
CA SER A 271 11.72 -5.69 -7.51
C SER A 271 12.34 -6.33 -8.75
N ALA A 272 11.73 -6.09 -9.91
CA ALA A 272 12.25 -6.45 -11.21
C ALA A 272 11.98 -5.33 -12.22
N LYS A 273 13.04 -4.78 -12.81
CA LYS A 273 12.99 -3.62 -13.70
C LYS A 273 13.72 -3.87 -15.01
N LEU A 274 13.14 -3.42 -16.12
CA LEU A 274 13.73 -3.42 -17.46
C LEU A 274 14.31 -2.05 -17.75
N GLU A 275 15.63 -1.96 -17.69
CA GLU A 275 16.40 -0.83 -18.18
C GLU A 275 16.66 -0.96 -19.69
N ARG A 276 17.31 0.04 -20.29
CA ARG A 276 17.49 0.09 -21.76
C ARG A 276 18.06 -1.20 -22.37
N ASN A 277 18.98 -1.89 -21.68
CA ASN A 277 19.70 -3.04 -22.23
C ASN A 277 19.81 -4.26 -21.27
N HIS A 278 19.26 -4.16 -20.06
CA HIS A 278 19.40 -5.18 -19.03
C HIS A 278 18.19 -5.16 -18.09
N TYR A 279 18.01 -6.25 -17.37
CA TYR A 279 17.08 -6.35 -16.25
C TYR A 279 17.85 -6.15 -14.95
N GLU A 280 17.29 -5.35 -14.05
CA GLU A 280 17.71 -5.22 -12.66
C GLU A 280 16.71 -5.97 -11.79
N VAL A 281 17.21 -6.81 -10.88
CA VAL A 281 16.39 -7.66 -10.02
C VAL A 281 16.93 -7.59 -8.60
N GLU A 282 16.09 -7.18 -7.67
CA GLU A 282 16.38 -7.19 -6.24
C GLU A 282 15.84 -8.49 -5.63
N ALA A 283 16.75 -9.26 -5.03
CA ALA A 283 16.50 -10.62 -4.56
C ALA A 283 17.04 -10.84 -3.14
N GLY A 284 16.22 -10.56 -2.11
CA GLY A 284 16.68 -10.54 -0.72
C GLY A 284 17.77 -9.48 -0.53
N ASN A 285 19.01 -9.90 -0.22
CA ASN A 285 20.16 -9.00 -0.03
C ASN A 285 21.05 -8.90 -1.28
N TYR A 286 20.51 -9.16 -2.47
CA TYR A 286 21.26 -9.13 -3.71
C TYR A 286 20.62 -8.21 -4.74
N GLU A 287 21.44 -7.37 -5.36
CA GLU A 287 21.15 -6.69 -6.61
C GLU A 287 21.75 -7.51 -7.76
N LEU A 288 20.90 -8.00 -8.66
CA LEU A 288 21.28 -8.81 -9.82
C LEU A 288 21.03 -8.02 -11.10
N LYS A 289 21.94 -8.14 -12.07
CA LYS A 289 21.74 -7.62 -13.43
C LYS A 289 21.80 -8.75 -14.43
N PHE A 290 20.79 -8.85 -15.27
CA PHE A 290 20.70 -9.82 -16.36
C PHE A 290 20.69 -9.11 -17.71
N SER A 291 21.31 -9.69 -18.73
CA SER A 291 21.18 -9.20 -20.10
C SER A 291 19.75 -9.29 -20.59
N HIS A 292 19.45 -8.66 -21.74
CA HIS A 292 18.14 -8.82 -22.38
C HIS A 292 17.82 -10.29 -22.79
N THR A 293 18.82 -11.18 -22.85
CA THR A 293 18.63 -12.64 -23.07
C THR A 293 18.52 -13.43 -21.78
N GLY A 294 18.73 -12.80 -20.62
CA GLY A 294 18.64 -13.40 -19.29
C GLY A 294 19.95 -13.95 -18.72
N GLU A 295 21.09 -13.69 -19.37
CA GLU A 295 22.40 -14.08 -18.85
C GLU A 295 22.80 -13.17 -17.69
N LEU A 296 23.31 -13.73 -16.59
CA LEU A 296 23.77 -12.93 -15.46
C LEU A 296 24.99 -12.09 -15.86
N ILE A 297 24.86 -10.77 -15.76
CA ILE A 297 25.94 -9.79 -15.98
C ILE A 297 26.63 -9.46 -14.67
N LYS A 298 25.85 -9.26 -13.59
CA LYS A 298 26.36 -8.80 -12.30
C LYS A 298 25.55 -9.39 -11.15
N ARG A 299 26.24 -9.72 -10.06
CA ARG A 299 25.66 -10.01 -8.75
C ARG A 299 26.39 -9.18 -7.71
N GLN A 300 25.66 -8.32 -7.02
CA GLN A 300 26.16 -7.53 -5.91
C GLN A 300 25.35 -7.90 -4.66
N ARG A 301 26.02 -7.90 -3.50
CA ARG A 301 25.37 -8.04 -2.21
C ARG A 301 25.28 -6.66 -1.59
N ASP A 302 24.09 -6.32 -1.09
CA ASP A 302 23.84 -5.08 -0.36
C ASP A 302 24.43 -5.11 1.06
#